data_AF-A0A3D5KYA5-F1
#
_entry.id   AF-A0A3D5KYA5-F1
#
_cell.length_a   1.000
_cell.length_b   1.000
_cell.length_c   1.000
_cell.angle_alpha   90.00
_cell.angle_beta   90.00
_cell.angle_gamma   90.00
#
_symmetry.space_group_name_H-M   'P 1'
#
loop_
_entity.id
_entity.type
_entity.pdbx_description
1 polymer ?
#
loop_
_entity_poly.entity_id
_entity_poly.type
_entity_poly.pdbx_seq_one_letter_code
_entity_poly.pdbx_strand_id
1 'polypeptide(L)'
;MDYIAWILTLSGLIVLAFFDVRTRHVPLIALLLLLAAGIVFSVLRQDLLQAVTGLLPGLFLCLLSFLTGGQVGYGDGIFYLAAGLLLGGMSCLTGLVFSLLLSSVTGALLLALKKATRKSRLPFLLFSALGFAGAFGLFLGGAL
;
A
#
# COMPACT_ATOMS: atom_id res chain seq x y z
N MET A 1 -15.98 12.14 5.61
CA MET A 1 -14.57 12.30 6.03
C MET A 1 -13.66 11.27 5.35
N ASP A 2 -14.21 10.16 4.88
CA ASP A 2 -13.46 9.02 4.32
C ASP A 2 -12.92 9.26 2.90
N TYR A 3 -13.64 10.03 2.07
CA TYR A 3 -13.17 10.39 0.72
C TYR A 3 -11.84 11.18 0.73
N ILE A 4 -11.62 12.04 1.73
CA ILE A 4 -10.38 12.81 1.85
C ILE A 4 -9.21 11.85 2.11
N ALA A 5 -9.39 10.85 2.96
CA ALA A 5 -8.38 9.83 3.24
C ALA A 5 -8.06 8.99 1.99
N TRP A 6 -9.07 8.64 1.20
CA TRP A 6 -8.88 7.95 -0.08
C TRP A 6 -8.08 8.78 -1.08
N ILE A 7 -8.43 10.05 -1.25
CA ILE A 7 -7.73 10.96 -2.17
C ILE A 7 -6.28 11.17 -1.73
N LEU A 8 -6.03 11.37 -0.42
CA LEU A 8 -4.68 11.50 0.12
C LEU A 8 -3.86 10.22 -0.10
N THR A 9 -4.45 9.06 0.15
CA THR A 9 -3.76 7.78 -0.03
C THR A 9 -3.45 7.53 -1.50
N LEU A 10 -4.41 7.72 -2.41
CA LEU A 10 -4.21 7.53 -3.85
C LEU A 10 -3.22 8.52 -4.45
N SER A 11 -3.30 9.80 -4.09
CA SER A 11 -2.34 10.81 -4.55
C SER A 11 -0.92 10.50 -4.06
N GLY A 12 -0.76 10.14 -2.78
CA GLY A 12 0.51 9.65 -2.24
C GLY A 12 1.02 8.43 -2.98
N LEU A 13 0.15 7.46 -3.28
CA LEU A 13 0.48 6.26 -4.05
C LEU A 13 0.96 6.57 -5.46
N ILE A 14 0.30 7.49 -6.17
CA ILE A 14 0.69 7.88 -7.53
C ILE A 14 2.08 8.52 -7.51
N VAL A 15 2.35 9.40 -6.54
CA VAL A 15 3.67 10.03 -6.38
C VAL A 15 4.72 8.97 -6.06
N LEU A 16 4.47 8.11 -5.08
CA LEU A 16 5.39 7.04 -4.67
C LEU A 16 5.64 6.04 -5.79
N ALA A 17 4.60 5.63 -6.54
CA ALA A 17 4.71 4.75 -7.69
C ALA A 17 5.53 5.37 -8.83
N PHE A 18 5.39 6.68 -9.06
CA PHE A 18 6.21 7.40 -10.04
C PHE A 18 7.70 7.40 -9.64
N PHE A 19 7.99 7.62 -8.35
CA PHE A 19 9.37 7.53 -7.83
C PHE A 19 9.91 6.09 -7.83
N ASP A 20 9.08 5.10 -7.56
CA ASP A 20 9.45 3.68 -7.59
C ASP A 20 9.84 3.23 -9.01
N VAL A 21 9.06 3.61 -10.02
CA VAL A 21 9.34 3.34 -11.44
C VAL A 21 10.59 4.09 -11.93
N ARG A 22 10.76 5.36 -11.57
CA ARG A 22 11.80 6.23 -12.14
C ARG A 22 13.16 6.11 -11.46
N THR A 23 13.17 5.85 -10.14
CA THR A 23 14.38 5.96 -9.31
C THR A 23 14.72 4.69 -8.54
N ARG A 24 13.84 3.67 -8.51
CA ARG A 24 13.96 2.43 -7.71
C ARG A 24 14.23 2.64 -6.21
N HIS A 25 14.07 3.88 -5.74
CA HIS A 25 14.26 4.31 -4.37
C HIS A 25 13.01 5.11 -3.98
N VAL A 26 12.23 4.53 -3.08
CA VAL A 26 11.05 5.19 -2.53
C VAL A 26 11.53 6.24 -1.52
N PRO A 27 11.17 7.52 -1.65
CA PRO A 27 11.61 8.56 -0.73
C PRO A 27 10.98 8.31 0.65
N LEU A 28 11.79 7.86 1.60
CA LEU A 28 11.37 7.60 2.99
C LEU A 28 10.69 8.82 3.63
N ILE A 29 11.11 10.03 3.27
CA ILE A 29 10.52 11.28 3.77
C ILE A 29 9.04 11.38 3.37
N ALA A 30 8.68 11.05 2.13
CA ALA A 30 7.28 11.09 1.68
C ALA A 30 6.43 10.04 2.41
N LEU A 31 6.98 8.84 2.65
CA LEU A 31 6.33 7.80 3.43
C LEU A 31 6.08 8.23 4.89
N LEU A 32 7.09 8.83 5.52
CA LEU A 32 6.98 9.32 6.89
C LEU A 32 5.98 10.47 7.00
N LEU A 33 5.92 11.37 6.02
CA LEU A 33 4.92 12.43 5.96
C LEU A 33 3.49 11.85 5.84
N LEU A 34 3.30 10.83 4.98
CA LEU A 34 2.01 10.16 4.84
C LEU A 34 1.61 9.45 6.14
N LEU A 35 2.56 8.80 6.80
CA LEU A 35 2.34 8.15 8.10
C LEU A 35 1.97 9.16 9.18
N ALA A 36 2.69 10.28 9.26
CA ALA A 36 2.38 11.35 10.20
C ALA A 36 0.98 11.94 9.96
N ALA A 37 0.61 12.16 8.70
CA ALA A 37 -0.74 12.58 8.32
C ALA A 37 -1.80 11.56 8.75
N GLY A 38 -1.52 10.27 8.58
CA GLY A 38 -2.38 9.18 9.05
C GLY A 38 -2.58 9.22 10.57
N ILE A 39 -1.52 9.39 11.35
CA ILE A 39 -1.60 9.48 12.82
C ILE A 39 -2.46 10.66 13.25
N VAL A 40 -2.20 11.86 12.69
CA VAL A 40 -3.00 13.07 13.00
C VAL A 40 -4.47 12.83 12.69
N PHE A 41 -4.76 12.22 11.54
CA PHE A 41 -6.12 11.93 11.12
C PHE A 41 -6.82 10.89 12.01
N SER A 42 -6.11 9.83 12.43
CA SER A 42 -6.63 8.84 13.39
C SER A 42 -6.94 9.46 14.75
N VAL A 43 -6.07 10.36 15.25
CA VAL A 43 -6.29 11.07 16.52
C VAL A 43 -7.51 11.98 16.43
N LEU A 44 -7.70 12.68 15.30
CA LEU A 44 -8.87 13.54 15.07
C LEU A 44 -10.18 12.75 15.01
N ARG A 45 -10.17 11.50 14.52
CA ARG A 45 -11.34 10.61 14.51
C ARG A 45 -11.68 10.03 15.88
N GLN A 46 -10.74 10.03 16.82
CA GLN A 46 -10.84 9.36 18.13
C GLN A 46 -11.24 7.86 18.04
N ASP A 47 -11.02 7.23 16.89
CA ASP A 47 -11.39 5.82 16.66
C ASP A 47 -10.13 4.93 16.74
N LEU A 48 -9.80 4.55 17.97
CA LEU A 48 -8.62 3.75 18.27
C LEU A 48 -8.72 2.34 17.68
N LEU A 49 -9.92 1.76 17.60
CA LEU A 49 -10.15 0.43 17.05
C LEU A 49 -9.87 0.41 15.55
N GLN A 50 -10.36 1.41 14.82
CA GLN A 50 -10.08 1.54 13.39
C GLN A 50 -8.59 1.77 13.12
N ALA A 51 -7.91 2.56 13.96
CA ALA A 51 -6.47 2.79 13.85
C ALA A 51 -5.64 1.50 14.10
N VAL A 52 -5.94 0.76 15.17
CA VAL A 52 -5.23 -0.48 15.51
C VAL A 52 -5.43 -1.54 14.42
N THR A 53 -6.67 -1.73 13.97
CA THR A 53 -6.97 -2.66 12.87
C THR A 53 -6.37 -2.21 11.55
N GLY A 54 -6.25 -0.90 11.32
CA GLY A 54 -5.56 -0.28 10.19
C GLY A 54 -4.07 -0.57 10.15
N LEU A 55 -3.40 -0.66 11.30
CA LEU A 55 -1.95 -0.94 11.36
C LEU A 55 -1.61 -2.40 11.06
N LEU A 56 -2.53 -3.34 11.27
CA LEU A 56 -2.27 -4.78 11.14
C LEU A 56 -1.74 -5.18 9.74
N PRO A 57 -2.36 -4.76 8.61
CA PRO A 57 -1.86 -5.10 7.27
C PRO A 57 -0.45 -4.57 7.00
N GLY A 58 -0.15 -3.34 7.47
CA GLY A 58 1.17 -2.74 7.32
C GLY A 58 2.24 -3.43 8.17
N LEU A 59 1.92 -3.73 9.43
CA LEU A 59 2.79 -4.49 10.34
C LEU A 59 3.09 -5.88 9.78
N PHE A 60 2.07 -6.56 9.25
CA PHE A 60 2.21 -7.85 8.62
C PHE A 60 3.20 -7.80 7.44
N LEU A 61 3.10 -6.79 6.56
CA LEU A 61 4.07 -6.59 5.48
C LEU A 61 5.48 -6.26 5.98
N CYS A 62 5.62 -5.42 7.00
CA CYS A 62 6.92 -5.12 7.60
C CYS A 62 7.58 -6.38 8.19
N LEU A 63 6.80 -7.24 8.86
CA LEU A 63 7.27 -8.53 9.36
C LEU A 63 7.70 -9.46 8.23
N LEU A 64 6.92 -9.54 7.14
CA LEU A 64 7.31 -10.31 5.96
C LEU A 64 8.58 -9.77 5.30
N SER A 65 8.75 -8.44 5.24
CA SER A 65 9.98 -7.81 4.75
C SER A 65 11.18 -8.20 5.61
N PHE A 66 11.03 -8.21 6.93
CA PHE A 66 12.07 -8.66 7.85
C PHE A 66 12.43 -10.14 7.66
N LEU A 67 11.42 -11.03 7.60
CA LEU A 67 11.62 -12.48 7.43
C LEU A 67 12.22 -12.85 6.06
N THR A 68 11.89 -12.10 5.02
CA THR A 68 12.39 -12.34 3.65
C THR A 68 13.74 -11.66 3.37
N GLY A 69 14.34 -11.01 4.36
CA GLY A 69 15.62 -10.31 4.22
C GLY A 69 15.54 -9.10 3.28
N GLY A 70 14.40 -8.41 3.25
CA GLY A 70 14.18 -7.22 2.42
C GLY A 70 13.82 -7.49 0.96
N GLN A 71 13.48 -8.74 0.61
CA GLN A 71 12.92 -9.05 -0.71
C GLN A 71 11.58 -8.36 -0.94
N VAL A 72 10.73 -8.33 0.10
CA VAL A 72 9.54 -7.45 0.16
C VAL A 72 10.01 -6.05 0.56
N GLY A 73 9.58 -5.02 -0.17
CA GLY A 73 10.03 -3.64 0.05
C GLY A 73 9.65 -3.13 1.43
N TYR A 74 10.63 -2.74 2.25
CA TYR A 74 10.38 -2.16 3.57
C TYR A 74 9.54 -0.87 3.48
N GLY A 75 9.72 -0.11 2.40
CA GLY A 75 8.91 1.08 2.09
C GLY A 75 7.43 0.76 1.84
N ASP A 76 7.13 -0.42 1.30
CA ASP A 76 5.74 -0.85 1.04
C ASP A 76 5.02 -1.06 2.37
N GLY A 77 5.65 -1.73 3.33
CA GLY A 77 5.07 -1.90 4.67
C GLY A 77 4.75 -0.58 5.36
N ILE A 78 5.67 0.41 5.30
CA ILE A 78 5.45 1.74 5.86
C ILE A 78 4.28 2.45 5.16
N PHE A 79 4.17 2.30 3.84
CA PHE A 79 3.03 2.83 3.10
C PHE A 79 1.71 2.22 3.59
N TYR A 80 1.63 0.89 3.76
CA TYR A 80 0.42 0.23 4.24
C TYR A 80 0.09 0.56 5.69
N LEU A 81 1.08 0.89 6.53
CA LEU A 81 0.84 1.46 7.87
C LEU A 81 0.13 2.83 7.75
N ALA A 82 0.63 3.71 6.89
CA ALA A 82 0.03 5.03 6.67
C ALA A 82 -1.38 4.93 6.07
N ALA A 83 -1.54 4.12 5.02
CA ALA A 83 -2.83 3.87 4.38
C ALA A 83 -3.84 3.24 5.34
N GLY A 84 -3.39 2.34 6.21
CA GLY A 84 -4.18 1.73 7.26
C GLY A 84 -4.70 2.72 8.29
N LEU A 85 -3.88 3.68 8.72
CA LEU A 85 -4.31 4.75 9.63
C LEU A 85 -5.29 5.73 8.98
N LEU A 86 -5.15 5.97 7.68
CA LEU A 86 -6.03 6.86 6.91
C LEU A 86 -7.38 6.21 6.58
N LEU A 87 -7.38 4.96 6.13
CA LEU A 87 -8.54 4.27 5.55
C LEU A 87 -9.19 3.24 6.48
N GLY A 88 -8.47 2.77 7.50
CA GLY A 88 -8.88 1.69 8.38
C GLY A 88 -8.49 0.29 7.87
N GLY A 89 -8.67 -0.71 8.73
CA GLY A 89 -8.21 -2.08 8.50
C GLY A 89 -8.81 -2.76 7.28
N MET A 90 -10.13 -2.71 7.10
CA MET A 90 -10.81 -3.45 6.04
C MET A 90 -10.43 -2.92 4.65
N SER A 91 -10.51 -1.61 4.44
CA SER A 91 -10.15 -0.97 3.17
C SER A 91 -8.67 -1.16 2.82
N CYS A 92 -7.78 -1.05 3.81
CA CYS A 92 -6.35 -1.29 3.65
C CYS A 92 -6.05 -2.75 3.30
N LEU A 93 -6.70 -3.69 3.98
CA LEU A 93 -6.55 -5.13 3.72
C LEU A 93 -7.08 -5.52 2.34
N THR A 94 -8.24 -5.01 1.94
CA THR A 94 -8.77 -5.21 0.59
C THR A 94 -7.80 -4.66 -0.47
N GLY A 95 -7.31 -3.43 -0.27
CA GLY A 95 -6.28 -2.85 -1.14
C GLY A 95 -5.02 -3.72 -1.21
N LEU A 96 -4.54 -4.22 -0.07
CA LEU A 96 -3.38 -5.11 0.02
C LEU A 96 -3.58 -6.40 -0.76
N VAL A 97 -4.73 -7.07 -0.57
CA VAL A 97 -5.05 -8.33 -1.27
C VAL A 97 -5.11 -8.11 -2.78
N PHE A 98 -5.79 -7.08 -3.26
CA PHE A 98 -5.81 -6.75 -4.69
C PHE A 98 -4.40 -6.51 -5.23
N SER A 99 -3.57 -5.78 -4.49
CA SER A 99 -2.19 -5.47 -4.87
C SER A 99 -1.34 -6.73 -4.97
N LEU A 100 -1.45 -7.63 -3.99
CA LEU A 100 -0.75 -8.91 -3.97
C LEU A 100 -1.20 -9.81 -5.13
N LEU A 101 -2.51 -9.90 -5.40
CA LEU A 101 -3.04 -10.68 -6.52
C LEU A 101 -2.53 -10.15 -7.87
N LEU A 102 -2.60 -8.83 -8.09
CA LEU A 102 -2.08 -8.18 -9.29
C LEU A 102 -0.57 -8.43 -9.46
N SER A 103 0.21 -8.24 -8.39
CA SER A 103 1.66 -8.46 -8.44
C SER A 103 2.02 -9.93 -8.69
N SER A 104 1.26 -10.86 -8.12
CA SER A 104 1.45 -12.31 -8.28
C SER A 104 1.13 -12.77 -9.70
N VAL A 105 -0.02 -12.35 -10.25
CA VAL A 105 -0.43 -12.69 -11.62
C VAL A 105 0.57 -12.15 -12.63
N THR A 106 0.96 -10.88 -12.51
CA THR A 106 1.94 -10.27 -13.42
C THR A 106 3.33 -10.89 -13.28
N GLY A 107 3.78 -11.18 -12.06
CA GLY A 107 5.02 -11.90 -11.81
C GLY A 107 5.03 -13.29 -12.42
N ALA A 108 3.95 -14.06 -12.26
CA ALA A 108 3.79 -15.39 -12.85
C ALA A 108 3.78 -15.34 -14.38
N LEU A 109 3.05 -14.39 -14.98
CA LEU A 109 3.02 -14.19 -16.44
C LEU A 109 4.40 -13.82 -17.00
N LEU A 110 5.12 -12.91 -16.35
CA LEU A 110 6.46 -12.50 -16.79
C LEU A 110 7.49 -13.62 -16.69
N LEU A 111 7.38 -14.47 -15.66
CA LEU A 111 8.19 -15.69 -15.51
C LEU A 111 7.83 -16.73 -16.58
N ALA A 112 6.54 -16.96 -16.84
CA ALA A 112 6.08 -17.89 -17.88
C ALA A 112 6.53 -17.46 -19.28
N LEU A 113 6.50 -16.15 -19.56
CA LEU A 113 6.98 -15.56 -20.82
C LEU A 113 8.52 -15.47 -20.91
N LYS A 114 9.25 -15.91 -19.88
CA LYS A 114 10.72 -15.77 -19.74
C LYS A 114 11.24 -14.32 -19.93
N LYS A 115 10.36 -13.32 -19.80
CA LYS A 115 10.69 -11.89 -19.97
C LYS A 115 11.20 -11.23 -18.69
N ALA A 116 11.04 -11.89 -17.54
CA ALA A 116 11.63 -11.44 -16.27
C ALA A 116 12.43 -12.55 -15.61
N THR A 117 13.50 -12.16 -14.92
CA THR A 117 14.26 -13.06 -14.03
C THR A 117 13.78 -12.88 -12.60
N ARG A 118 14.00 -13.89 -11.75
CA ARG A 118 13.68 -13.87 -10.30
C ARG A 118 14.23 -12.65 -9.53
N LYS A 119 15.19 -11.92 -10.11
CA LYS A 119 15.84 -10.74 -9.52
C LYS A 119 15.27 -9.40 -10.02
N SER A 120 14.36 -9.40 -10.99
CA SER A 120 13.69 -8.17 -11.43
C SER A 120 12.74 -7.70 -10.33
N ARG A 121 13.09 -6.59 -9.67
CA ARG A 121 12.22 -5.91 -8.71
C ARG A 121 11.03 -5.35 -9.47
N LEU A 122 9.86 -5.95 -9.27
CA LEU A 122 8.59 -5.41 -9.76
C LEU A 122 8.25 -4.16 -8.95
N PRO A 123 7.77 -3.08 -9.59
CA PRO A 123 7.36 -1.88 -8.86
C PRO A 123 6.05 -2.18 -8.12
N PHE A 124 6.15 -2.73 -6.90
CA PHE A 124 5.00 -3.17 -6.12
C PHE A 124 4.01 -2.04 -5.86
N LEU A 125 4.53 -0.82 -5.63
CA LEU A 125 3.71 0.38 -5.45
C LEU A 125 2.84 0.71 -6.67
N LEU A 126 3.28 0.39 -7.89
CA LEU A 126 2.45 0.56 -9.09
C LEU A 126 1.26 -0.39 -9.07
N PHE A 127 1.46 -1.65 -8.65
CA PHE A 127 0.37 -2.60 -8.47
C PHE A 127 -0.52 -2.21 -7.30
N SER A 128 0.05 -1.63 -6.24
CA SER A 128 -0.71 -1.07 -5.13
C SER A 128 -1.61 0.09 -5.56
N ALA A 129 -1.17 0.95 -6.47
CA ALA A 129 -2.00 2.03 -7.01
C ALA A 129 -3.27 1.47 -7.67
N LEU A 130 -3.11 0.42 -8.48
CA LEU A 130 -4.23 -0.24 -9.15
C LEU A 130 -5.15 -0.97 -8.16
N GLY A 131 -4.58 -1.64 -7.17
CA GLY A 131 -5.34 -2.33 -6.12
C GLY A 131 -6.18 -1.37 -5.28
N PHE A 132 -5.60 -0.24 -4.85
CA PHE A 132 -6.32 0.80 -4.11
C PHE A 132 -7.34 1.53 -4.98
N ALA A 133 -7.08 1.74 -6.27
CA ALA A 133 -8.08 2.30 -7.19
C ALA A 133 -9.30 1.37 -7.32
N GLY A 134 -9.08 0.06 -7.41
CA GLY A 134 -10.17 -0.94 -7.41
C GLY A 134 -10.93 -0.95 -6.08
N ALA A 135 -10.23 -0.93 -4.95
CA ALA A 135 -10.84 -0.86 -3.63
C ALA A 135 -11.64 0.44 -3.43
N PHE A 136 -11.16 1.57 -3.96
CA PHE A 136 -11.89 2.83 -3.95
C PHE A 136 -13.18 2.76 -4.78
N GLY A 137 -13.16 2.05 -5.92
CA GLY A 137 -14.36 1.77 -6.70
C GLY A 137 -15.41 0.95 -5.91
N LEU A 138 -14.96 -0.05 -5.15
CA LEU A 138 -15.84 -0.82 -4.26
C LEU A 138 -16.43 0.03 -3.13
N PHE A 139 -15.61 0.92 -2.55
CA PHE A 139 -16.06 1.90 -1.57
C PHE A 139 -17.12 2.86 -2.14
N LEU A 140 -16.93 3.37 -3.37
CA LEU A 140 -17.94 4.19 -4.06
C LEU A 140 -19.23 3.42 -4.34
N GLY A 141 -19.14 2.11 -4.57
CA GLY A 141 -20.29 1.21 -4.75
C GLY A 141 -20.99 0.81 -3.44
N GLY A 142 -20.51 1.29 -2.28
CA GLY A 142 -21.07 0.96 -0.96
C GLY A 142 -20.76 -0.46 -0.46
N ALA A 143 -19.78 -1.15 -1.06
CA ALA A 143 -19.36 -2.49 -0.67
C ALA A 143 -18.27 -2.52 0.42
N LEU A 144 -17.76 -1.35 0.81
CA LEU A 144 -16.75 -1.11 1.86
C LEU A 144 -17.15 0.14 2.65
#